data_AF-A0A2W5WUF4-F1
#
_entry.id   AF-A0A2W5WUF4-F1
#
_cell.length_a   1.000
_cell.length_b   1.000
_cell.length_c   1.000
_cell.angle_alpha   90.00
_cell.angle_beta   90.00
_cell.angle_gamma   90.00
#
_symmetry.space_group_name_H-M   'P 1'
#
loop_
_entity.id
_entity.type
_entity.pdbx_description
1 polymer ?
#
loop_
_entity_poly.entity_id
_entity_poly.type
_entity_poly.pdbx_seq_one_letter_code
_entity_poly.pdbx_strand_id
1 'polypeptide(L)'
;MSARRNGAEGGGTGDPGATGGTRGAGARAAHPAAVRRAALLTAAAVVVAVVVAIVLAAGAGRWGRDGGDAGAAGPVGASSSASPDGSARAGTGSGASAPAADDGAGRTGSAGDTGGAGDTGGAGGAGGTAGAQGPASAPVVDADGRPVLAPVPFTATPEPVPGVLVSVSDVEAVEGEAWLPGEAKGPALRFTIELTNVTAEPLDARTVVVNAYSGDDLLPAAPLTRPGARAFPREVAPGVGAVGAYVFSVPAERRAAVRLEVDLGVGAPVVLFEGPVG
;
A
#
# COMPACT_ATOMS: atom_id res chain seq x y z
N MET A 1 69.39 -13.52 39.89
CA MET A 1 70.14 -14.45 40.75
C MET A 1 69.31 -14.74 41.98
N SER A 2 69.13 -16.03 42.25
CA SER A 2 68.38 -16.72 43.31
C SER A 2 68.66 -16.19 44.74
N ALA A 3 67.90 -16.45 45.81
CA ALA A 3 67.14 -17.64 46.17
C ALA A 3 66.36 -17.44 47.51
N ARG A 4 65.47 -18.42 47.77
CA ARG A 4 64.98 -18.99 49.05
C ARG A 4 63.76 -18.33 49.73
N ARG A 5 62.92 -19.00 50.51
CA ARG A 5 62.22 -20.33 50.62
C ARG A 5 61.63 -20.32 52.06
N ASN A 6 60.44 -20.91 52.27
CA ASN A 6 59.77 -21.22 53.56
C ASN A 6 59.15 -20.03 54.32
N GLY A 7 57.98 -20.10 54.95
CA GLY A 7 57.08 -21.21 55.32
C GLY A 7 56.58 -20.98 56.77
N ALA A 8 55.26 -20.99 56.99
CA ALA A 8 54.53 -21.21 58.26
C ALA A 8 53.03 -20.94 57.98
N GLU A 9 52.13 -21.92 57.89
CA GLU A 9 51.52 -22.71 58.98
C GLU A 9 50.71 -21.88 59.98
N GLY A 10 49.41 -22.19 60.05
CA GLY A 10 48.44 -21.61 60.97
C GLY A 10 47.08 -22.28 60.79
N GLY A 11 46.97 -23.54 61.22
CA GLY A 11 45.71 -24.28 61.30
C GLY A 11 44.94 -23.97 62.58
N GLY A 12 43.62 -24.04 62.49
CA GLY A 12 42.69 -24.20 63.60
C GLY A 12 41.39 -24.81 63.04
N THR A 13 41.19 -26.12 63.17
CA THR A 13 40.25 -26.76 64.13
C THR A 13 38.88 -26.06 64.10
N GLY A 14 37.80 -26.63 63.57
CA GLY A 14 37.37 -28.02 63.57
C GLY A 14 36.06 -28.09 64.37
N ASP A 15 34.93 -28.23 63.69
CA ASP A 15 33.64 -28.59 64.27
C ASP A 15 33.01 -29.72 63.42
N PRO A 16 32.76 -30.92 63.99
CA PRO A 16 32.18 -32.04 63.25
C PRO A 16 30.75 -32.39 63.74
N GLY A 17 29.82 -32.47 62.80
CA GLY A 17 28.54 -33.18 62.95
C GLY A 17 27.85 -33.25 61.58
N ALA A 18 28.03 -34.33 60.81
CA ALA A 18 27.18 -35.53 60.82
C ALA A 18 25.72 -35.15 60.44
N THR A 19 25.08 -35.62 59.37
CA THR A 19 25.10 -36.92 58.67
C THR A 19 24.30 -36.81 57.36
N GLY A 20 24.55 -37.71 56.41
CA GLY A 20 23.50 -38.22 55.52
C GLY A 20 23.67 -37.90 54.04
N GLY A 21 24.43 -38.72 53.33
CA GLY A 21 24.46 -38.71 51.88
C GLY A 21 23.36 -39.58 51.27
N THR A 22 22.97 -39.25 50.04
CA THR A 22 22.70 -40.25 48.99
C THR A 22 23.06 -39.68 47.63
N ARG A 23 23.67 -40.57 46.85
CA ARG A 23 24.34 -40.43 45.56
C ARG A 23 23.39 -40.05 44.42
N GLY A 24 23.97 -39.45 43.36
CA GLY A 24 23.70 -39.96 42.02
C GLY A 24 23.58 -38.93 40.90
N ALA A 25 24.65 -38.85 40.09
CA ALA A 25 24.68 -38.54 38.67
C ALA A 25 24.26 -37.11 38.22
N GLY A 26 25.27 -36.34 37.80
CA GLY A 26 25.09 -35.00 37.30
C GLY A 26 24.67 -34.90 35.85
N ALA A 27 24.43 -33.67 35.41
CA ALA A 27 24.84 -33.14 34.12
C ALA A 27 24.46 -31.64 34.04
N ARG A 28 25.48 -30.84 33.69
CA ARG A 28 25.42 -29.64 32.85
C ARG A 28 24.78 -28.35 33.39
N ALA A 29 25.55 -27.29 33.20
CA ALA A 29 25.25 -25.90 33.47
C ALA A 29 24.01 -25.38 32.70
N ALA A 30 23.24 -24.49 33.34
CA ALA A 30 22.40 -23.49 32.69
C ALA A 30 22.04 -22.35 33.66
N HIS A 31 22.51 -21.14 33.38
CA HIS A 31 21.83 -19.86 33.67
C HIS A 31 21.63 -19.18 32.30
N PRO A 32 20.68 -18.24 32.05
CA PRO A 32 19.95 -17.35 32.97
C PRO A 32 18.50 -17.01 32.49
N ALA A 33 17.93 -15.88 33.00
CA ALA A 33 16.90 -15.02 32.39
C ALA A 33 15.47 -15.04 32.99
N ALA A 34 15.26 -14.26 34.06
CA ALA A 34 13.90 -13.98 34.56
C ALA A 34 13.69 -12.56 35.13
N VAL A 35 14.42 -11.52 34.65
CA VAL A 35 14.27 -10.15 35.19
C VAL A 35 13.83 -9.11 34.14
N ARG A 36 13.62 -9.50 32.87
CA ARG A 36 13.26 -8.53 31.80
C ARG A 36 11.76 -8.28 31.57
N ARG A 37 10.86 -8.92 32.35
CA ARG A 37 9.41 -8.78 32.12
C ARG A 37 8.72 -7.67 32.92
N ALA A 38 9.37 -7.10 33.93
CA ALA A 38 8.74 -6.08 34.79
C ALA A 38 8.86 -4.64 34.27
N ALA A 39 9.80 -4.34 33.38
CA ALA A 39 10.06 -2.98 32.90
C ALA A 39 9.22 -2.55 31.67
N LEU A 40 8.54 -3.49 31.01
CA LEU A 40 7.75 -3.20 29.79
C LEU A 40 6.31 -2.75 30.07
N LEU A 41 5.78 -2.98 31.29
CA LEU A 41 4.39 -2.66 31.62
C LEU A 41 4.20 -1.18 32.05
N THR A 42 5.24 -0.50 32.50
CA THR A 42 5.16 0.92 32.90
C THR A 42 5.23 1.88 31.71
N ALA A 43 5.94 1.53 30.63
CA ALA A 43 6.05 2.37 29.43
C ALA A 43 4.73 2.45 28.65
N ALA A 44 3.98 1.33 28.55
CA ALA A 44 2.70 1.30 27.84
C ALA A 44 1.61 2.16 28.51
N ALA A 45 1.58 2.22 29.85
CA ALA A 45 0.61 3.01 30.59
C ALA A 45 0.81 4.53 30.41
N VAL A 46 2.06 4.98 30.28
CA VAL A 46 2.38 6.41 30.07
C VAL A 46 1.96 6.86 28.67
N VAL A 47 2.15 6.03 27.65
CA VAL A 47 1.74 6.35 26.27
C VAL A 47 0.23 6.50 26.13
N VAL A 48 -0.55 5.61 26.76
CA VAL A 48 -2.02 5.70 26.74
C VAL A 48 -2.53 6.97 27.43
N ALA A 49 -1.94 7.36 28.56
CA ALA A 49 -2.32 8.57 29.27
C ALA A 49 -2.06 9.85 28.44
N VAL A 50 -0.94 9.89 27.71
CA VAL A 50 -0.58 11.02 26.83
C VAL A 50 -1.54 11.12 25.64
N VAL A 51 -1.91 9.99 25.01
CA VAL A 51 -2.86 9.99 23.90
C VAL A 51 -4.25 10.47 24.35
N VAL A 52 -4.73 10.04 25.52
CA VAL A 52 -6.03 10.50 26.06
C VAL A 52 -6.02 12.01 26.36
N ALA A 53 -4.91 12.54 26.89
CA ALA A 53 -4.78 13.98 27.14
C ALA A 53 -4.81 14.81 25.84
N ILE A 54 -4.18 14.33 24.77
CA ILE A 54 -4.16 15.01 23.46
C ILE A 54 -5.57 15.02 22.82
N VAL A 55 -6.31 13.91 22.92
CA VAL A 55 -7.68 13.82 22.39
C VAL A 55 -8.64 14.74 23.16
N LEU A 56 -8.50 14.86 24.49
CA LEU A 56 -9.30 15.78 25.29
C LEU A 56 -8.96 17.25 25.00
N ALA A 57 -7.70 17.58 24.70
CA ALA A 57 -7.30 18.93 24.31
C ALA A 57 -7.80 19.31 22.90
N ALA A 58 -7.86 18.36 21.96
CA ALA A 58 -8.36 18.59 20.60
C ALA A 58 -9.90 18.68 20.53
N GLY A 59 -10.62 18.08 21.49
CA GLY A 59 -12.09 18.10 21.55
C GLY A 59 -12.71 19.39 22.12
N ALA A 60 -11.96 20.21 22.86
CA ALA A 60 -12.48 21.38 23.56
C ALA A 60 -12.40 22.71 22.78
N GLY A 61 -11.84 22.71 21.54
CA GLY A 61 -11.57 23.94 20.78
C GLY A 61 -12.69 24.47 19.88
N ARG A 62 -13.83 23.77 19.75
CA ARG A 62 -14.98 24.23 18.95
C ARG A 62 -16.12 24.73 19.84
N TRP A 63 -16.00 25.94 20.39
CA TRP A 63 -17.16 26.81 20.64
C TRP A 63 -16.75 28.23 21.02
N GLY A 64 -17.20 29.22 20.22
CA GLY A 64 -17.48 30.56 20.73
C GLY A 64 -17.04 31.74 19.85
N ARG A 65 -18.05 32.49 19.38
CA ARG A 65 -18.10 33.95 19.07
C ARG A 65 -17.39 34.47 17.81
N ASP A 66 -17.84 35.52 17.11
CA ASP A 66 -19.06 36.36 17.09
C ASP A 66 -18.98 37.25 15.82
N GLY A 67 -20.12 37.77 15.36
CA GLY A 67 -20.25 38.97 14.50
C GLY A 67 -20.13 38.69 12.99
N GLY A 68 -21.13 38.94 12.13
CA GLY A 68 -22.13 39.99 12.15
C GLY A 68 -21.65 41.15 11.28
N ASP A 69 -22.04 41.16 10.00
CA ASP A 69 -22.45 42.39 9.32
C ASP A 69 -23.21 42.08 8.02
N ALA A 70 -24.32 42.82 7.87
CA ALA A 70 -25.23 42.80 6.75
C ALA A 70 -24.80 43.81 5.68
N GLY A 71 -25.06 43.52 4.42
CA GLY A 71 -24.94 44.46 3.31
C GLY A 71 -25.87 44.06 2.17
N ALA A 72 -26.89 44.88 1.96
CA ALA A 72 -28.13 44.59 1.23
C ALA A 72 -28.09 44.85 -0.29
N ALA A 73 -29.08 44.23 -0.99
CA ALA A 73 -29.84 44.65 -2.19
C ALA A 73 -29.06 45.04 -3.48
N GLY A 74 -29.45 44.67 -4.71
CA GLY A 74 -30.68 44.16 -5.31
C GLY A 74 -30.44 43.92 -6.83
N PRO A 75 -31.43 44.04 -7.73
CA PRO A 75 -32.04 42.88 -8.37
C PRO A 75 -31.90 42.79 -9.92
N VAL A 76 -32.33 41.62 -10.44
CA VAL A 76 -32.83 41.23 -11.78
C VAL A 76 -32.38 42.00 -13.05
N GLY A 77 -31.93 41.22 -14.04
CA GLY A 77 -31.80 41.65 -15.43
C GLY A 77 -31.82 40.44 -16.37
N ALA A 78 -33.01 40.06 -16.82
CA ALA A 78 -33.20 39.18 -17.96
C ALA A 78 -32.99 39.99 -19.24
N SER A 79 -32.19 39.48 -20.18
CA SER A 79 -32.12 39.99 -21.55
C SER A 79 -32.01 38.83 -22.53
N SER A 80 -33.10 38.59 -23.24
CA SER A 80 -33.19 37.83 -24.48
C SER A 80 -32.86 38.73 -25.67
N SER A 81 -32.05 38.27 -26.63
CA SER A 81 -31.96 38.75 -28.04
C SER A 81 -30.67 38.17 -28.65
N ALA A 82 -30.55 37.69 -29.89
CA ALA A 82 -31.46 37.54 -31.02
C ALA A 82 -30.80 36.57 -32.03
N SER A 83 -31.61 35.95 -32.90
CA SER A 83 -31.19 35.24 -34.11
C SER A 83 -30.79 36.20 -35.24
N PRO A 84 -30.03 35.72 -36.24
CA PRO A 84 -30.50 35.68 -37.63
C PRO A 84 -30.32 34.27 -38.25
N ASP A 85 -31.29 33.71 -38.97
CA ASP A 85 -31.62 33.92 -40.40
C ASP A 85 -30.41 33.56 -41.32
N GLY A 86 -30.44 32.64 -42.27
CA GLY A 86 -31.47 31.83 -42.91
C GLY A 86 -30.87 31.32 -44.23
N SER A 87 -31.20 30.09 -44.66
CA SER A 87 -31.34 29.71 -46.08
C SER A 87 -31.51 28.20 -46.23
N ALA A 88 -32.74 27.82 -46.55
CA ALA A 88 -33.09 26.50 -47.04
C ALA A 88 -32.80 26.39 -48.55
N ARG A 89 -32.42 25.19 -48.99
CA ARG A 89 -32.77 24.71 -50.34
C ARG A 89 -33.06 23.22 -50.30
N ALA A 90 -34.32 22.89 -50.57
CA ALA A 90 -34.80 21.54 -50.80
C ALA A 90 -34.41 21.06 -52.21
N GLY A 91 -34.16 19.76 -52.33
CA GLY A 91 -34.01 19.05 -53.60
C GLY A 91 -34.32 17.57 -53.40
N THR A 92 -35.47 17.16 -53.91
CA THR A 92 -36.08 15.82 -53.88
C THR A 92 -35.50 14.88 -54.96
N GLY A 93 -35.47 13.57 -54.68
CA GLY A 93 -35.37 12.48 -55.67
C GLY A 93 -34.71 11.24 -55.07
N SER A 94 -35.47 10.24 -54.58
CA SER A 94 -35.98 9.05 -55.31
C SER A 94 -34.92 8.22 -56.03
N GLY A 95 -34.75 6.96 -55.59
CA GLY A 95 -33.98 5.94 -56.31
C GLY A 95 -33.66 4.72 -55.46
N ALA A 96 -34.60 3.76 -55.39
CA ALA A 96 -34.38 2.42 -54.86
C ALA A 96 -33.58 1.56 -55.85
N SER A 97 -32.77 0.61 -55.35
CA SER A 97 -32.67 -0.78 -55.84
C SER A 97 -31.58 -1.57 -55.09
N ALA A 98 -31.99 -2.65 -54.41
CA ALA A 98 -31.25 -3.92 -54.32
C ALA A 98 -31.88 -4.90 -55.36
N PRO A 99 -31.51 -6.19 -55.51
CA PRO A 99 -30.40 -7.00 -54.98
C PRO A 99 -29.70 -7.86 -56.08
N ALA A 100 -28.73 -8.71 -55.71
CA ALA A 100 -28.50 -10.02 -56.35
C ALA A 100 -27.64 -10.94 -55.47
N ALA A 101 -28.12 -12.17 -55.31
CA ALA A 101 -27.45 -13.33 -54.72
C ALA A 101 -26.63 -14.09 -55.78
N ASP A 102 -25.68 -14.93 -55.36
CA ASP A 102 -25.46 -16.24 -55.99
C ASP A 102 -24.82 -17.24 -55.02
N ASP A 103 -25.27 -18.48 -55.16
CA ASP A 103 -25.07 -19.67 -54.36
C ASP A 103 -23.71 -20.39 -54.62
N GLY A 104 -23.35 -21.35 -53.76
CA GLY A 104 -22.31 -22.32 -54.12
C GLY A 104 -21.83 -23.25 -53.02
N ALA A 105 -22.60 -24.31 -52.75
CA ALA A 105 -22.37 -25.34 -51.75
C ALA A 105 -21.38 -26.47 -52.14
N GLY A 106 -20.83 -27.15 -51.12
CA GLY A 106 -20.38 -28.55 -51.13
C GLY A 106 -18.87 -28.75 -50.88
N ARG A 107 -18.36 -29.80 -50.22
CA ARG A 107 -18.92 -31.02 -49.61
C ARG A 107 -17.77 -31.75 -48.85
N THR A 108 -18.03 -32.17 -47.61
CA THR A 108 -17.66 -33.44 -46.92
C THR A 108 -16.31 -34.18 -47.07
N GLY A 109 -15.74 -34.56 -45.90
CA GLY A 109 -15.09 -35.86 -45.57
C GLY A 109 -13.55 -35.82 -45.42
N SER A 110 -12.82 -36.66 -44.68
CA SER A 110 -13.02 -37.58 -43.52
C SER A 110 -11.63 -38.19 -43.21
N ALA A 111 -11.26 -38.31 -41.92
CA ALA A 111 -10.38 -39.29 -41.23
C ALA A 111 -8.92 -39.65 -41.70
N GLY A 112 -8.05 -39.84 -40.67
CA GLY A 112 -6.78 -40.62 -40.65
C GLY A 112 -5.72 -39.95 -39.73
N ASP A 113 -5.55 -40.31 -38.45
CA ASP A 113 -4.77 -41.43 -37.84
C ASP A 113 -3.29 -41.46 -38.32
N THR A 114 -2.23 -41.21 -37.52
CA THR A 114 -1.67 -42.01 -36.41
C THR A 114 -0.40 -41.30 -35.87
N GLY A 115 -0.10 -41.50 -34.58
CA GLY A 115 1.27 -41.86 -34.12
C GLY A 115 2.24 -40.75 -33.67
N GLY A 116 2.71 -40.85 -32.42
CA GLY A 116 3.94 -40.17 -31.99
C GLY A 116 4.11 -40.03 -30.47
N ALA A 117 4.38 -41.13 -29.77
CA ALA A 117 4.86 -41.12 -28.39
C ALA A 117 6.31 -40.64 -28.32
N GLY A 118 6.65 -39.87 -27.28
CA GLY A 118 7.99 -39.43 -26.96
C GLY A 118 8.08 -38.94 -25.51
N ASP A 119 8.35 -39.88 -24.62
CA ASP A 119 8.79 -39.71 -23.23
C ASP A 119 10.12 -38.92 -23.16
N THR A 120 10.27 -38.03 -22.18
CA THR A 120 11.44 -38.02 -21.28
C THR A 120 11.24 -37.01 -20.16
N GLY A 121 11.54 -37.47 -18.94
CA GLY A 121 11.16 -36.86 -17.69
C GLY A 121 11.90 -35.59 -17.28
N GLY A 122 11.23 -34.81 -16.44
CA GLY A 122 11.81 -33.78 -15.60
C GLY A 122 11.49 -34.09 -14.15
N ALA A 123 12.52 -34.47 -13.40
CA ALA A 123 12.44 -34.89 -12.01
C ALA A 123 11.81 -33.82 -11.11
N GLY A 124 10.83 -34.25 -10.31
CA GLY A 124 10.30 -33.51 -9.19
C GLY A 124 11.36 -33.34 -8.10
N GLY A 125 11.59 -32.10 -7.72
CA GLY A 125 12.45 -31.75 -6.60
C GLY A 125 12.19 -30.32 -6.17
N ALA A 126 11.28 -30.12 -5.22
CA ALA A 126 11.32 -28.94 -4.37
C ALA A 126 10.65 -29.30 -3.05
N GLY A 127 11.49 -29.58 -2.05
CA GLY A 127 11.08 -29.59 -0.66
C GLY A 127 10.50 -28.23 -0.28
N GLY A 128 9.42 -28.26 0.48
CA GLY A 128 8.93 -27.08 1.17
C GLY A 128 9.92 -26.66 2.26
N THR A 129 10.26 -25.38 2.30
CA THR A 129 10.24 -24.52 3.49
C THR A 129 10.82 -23.15 3.15
N ALA A 130 10.33 -22.14 3.88
CA ALA A 130 10.77 -20.75 3.97
C ALA A 130 10.10 -19.77 2.98
N GLY A 131 9.29 -18.86 3.55
CA GLY A 131 8.66 -17.75 2.84
C GLY A 131 9.70 -16.86 2.18
N ALA A 132 9.54 -16.66 0.87
CA ALA A 132 10.38 -15.77 0.10
C ALA A 132 9.99 -14.32 0.40
N GLN A 133 10.82 -13.63 1.18
CA GLN A 133 11.05 -12.22 0.92
C GLN A 133 11.64 -12.14 -0.49
N GLY A 134 10.85 -11.68 -1.46
CA GLY A 134 11.32 -11.49 -2.82
C GLY A 134 12.49 -10.48 -2.84
N PRO A 135 13.51 -10.67 -3.70
CA PRO A 135 14.57 -9.69 -3.83
C PRO A 135 13.97 -8.36 -4.28
N ALA A 136 14.30 -7.27 -3.57
CA ALA A 136 14.01 -5.92 -4.04
C ALA A 136 14.65 -5.76 -5.41
N SER A 137 13.83 -5.74 -6.47
CA SER A 137 14.32 -5.57 -7.83
C SER A 137 14.81 -4.13 -7.97
N ALA A 138 16.00 -3.95 -8.52
CA ALA A 138 16.55 -2.62 -8.78
C ALA A 138 15.61 -1.80 -9.67
N PRO A 139 15.57 -0.46 -9.53
CA PRO A 139 14.75 0.38 -10.38
C PRO A 139 15.13 0.25 -11.87
N VAL A 140 14.13 0.27 -12.75
CA VAL A 140 14.27 0.35 -14.20
C VAL A 140 13.75 1.71 -14.68
N VAL A 141 14.16 2.16 -15.87
CA VAL A 141 13.66 3.43 -16.44
C VAL A 141 12.43 3.15 -17.29
N ASP A 142 11.33 3.87 -17.06
CA ASP A 142 10.11 3.77 -17.87
C ASP A 142 10.21 4.55 -19.19
N ALA A 143 9.13 4.52 -19.98
CA ALA A 143 9.07 5.17 -21.28
C ALA A 143 9.24 6.70 -21.20
N ASP A 144 8.91 7.31 -20.06
CA ASP A 144 9.00 8.74 -19.81
C ASP A 144 10.34 9.14 -19.16
N GLY A 145 11.27 8.19 -19.01
CA GLY A 145 12.58 8.42 -18.44
C GLY A 145 12.61 8.46 -16.91
N ARG A 146 11.51 8.08 -16.24
CA ARG A 146 11.43 8.03 -14.78
C ARG A 146 11.90 6.66 -14.28
N PRO A 147 12.69 6.61 -13.19
CA PRO A 147 13.00 5.36 -12.54
C PRO A 147 11.74 4.81 -11.85
N VAL A 148 11.46 3.52 -12.04
CA VAL A 148 10.32 2.78 -11.48
C VAL A 148 10.79 1.45 -10.90
N LEU A 149 10.22 1.03 -9.78
CA LEU A 149 10.44 -0.32 -9.25
C LEU A 149 9.64 -1.35 -10.05
N ALA A 150 10.10 -2.60 -10.03
CA ALA A 150 9.29 -3.70 -10.53
C ALA A 150 7.97 -3.78 -9.72
N PRO A 151 6.83 -4.12 -10.35
CA PRO A 151 5.56 -4.30 -9.64
C PRO A 151 5.67 -5.32 -8.50
N VAL A 152 5.12 -4.98 -7.35
CA VAL A 152 5.04 -5.83 -6.15
C VAL A 152 3.58 -6.04 -5.72
N PRO A 153 3.24 -7.11 -5.00
CA PRO A 153 1.87 -7.28 -4.49
C PRO A 153 1.52 -6.20 -3.45
N PHE A 154 0.23 -5.91 -3.28
CA PHE A 154 -0.27 -4.94 -2.29
C PHE A 154 0.15 -5.24 -0.84
N THR A 155 0.50 -6.49 -0.53
CA THR A 155 1.00 -6.91 0.79
C THR A 155 2.50 -6.66 1.01
N ALA A 156 3.22 -6.18 -0.01
CA ALA A 156 4.63 -5.88 0.09
C ALA A 156 4.88 -4.52 0.78
N THR A 157 6.12 -4.32 1.24
CA THR A 157 6.58 -3.06 1.79
C THR A 157 7.88 -2.66 1.09
N PRO A 158 7.81 -2.16 -0.16
CA PRO A 158 8.98 -1.68 -0.88
C PRO A 158 9.65 -0.49 -0.20
N GLU A 159 10.96 -0.38 -0.44
CA GLU A 159 11.83 0.69 0.06
C GLU A 159 12.44 1.42 -1.16
N PRO A 160 11.73 2.39 -1.77
CA PRO A 160 12.19 3.07 -2.99
C PRO A 160 13.51 3.81 -2.81
N VAL A 161 13.75 4.36 -1.61
CA VAL A 161 15.04 4.92 -1.22
C VAL A 161 15.39 4.43 0.18
N PRO A 162 16.68 4.28 0.52
CA PRO A 162 17.10 3.81 1.84
C PRO A 162 16.45 4.61 2.97
N GLY A 163 15.73 3.90 3.83
CA GLY A 163 15.03 4.42 4.99
C GLY A 163 13.65 5.01 4.73
N VAL A 164 13.08 4.87 3.54
CA VAL A 164 11.69 5.26 3.25
C VAL A 164 10.91 4.04 2.80
N LEU A 165 9.94 3.63 3.61
CA LEU A 165 9.10 2.45 3.38
C LEU A 165 7.71 2.89 2.93
N VAL A 166 7.18 2.23 1.90
CA VAL A 166 5.82 2.46 1.40
C VAL A 166 5.05 1.16 1.52
N SER A 167 3.83 1.21 2.05
CA SER A 167 2.94 0.04 2.10
C SER A 167 1.48 0.42 1.89
N VAL A 168 0.70 -0.53 1.40
CA VAL A 168 -0.77 -0.40 1.34
C VAL A 168 -1.34 -1.20 2.50
N SER A 169 -1.76 -0.48 3.54
CA SER A 169 -2.28 -1.05 4.79
C SER A 169 -3.71 -1.58 4.66
N ASP A 170 -4.50 -1.01 3.74
CA ASP A 170 -5.87 -1.45 3.49
C ASP A 170 -6.34 -1.10 2.07
N VAL A 171 -7.22 -1.93 1.53
CA VAL A 171 -7.90 -1.71 0.25
C VAL A 171 -9.38 -2.05 0.42
N GLU A 172 -10.22 -1.03 0.41
CA GLU A 172 -11.65 -1.18 0.67
C GLU A 172 -12.49 -0.90 -0.58
N ALA A 173 -13.51 -1.72 -0.80
CA ALA A 173 -14.59 -1.40 -1.73
C ALA A 173 -15.51 -0.34 -1.14
N VAL A 174 -15.69 0.78 -1.84
CA VAL A 174 -16.58 1.87 -1.42
C VAL A 174 -17.48 2.30 -2.58
N GLU A 175 -18.58 2.98 -2.26
CA GLU A 175 -19.39 3.69 -3.25
C GLU A 175 -18.85 5.13 -3.36
N GLY A 176 -18.16 5.43 -4.45
CA GLY A 176 -17.63 6.75 -4.74
C GLY A 176 -18.75 7.77 -4.94
N GLU A 177 -18.55 8.99 -4.44
CA GLU A 177 -19.49 10.10 -4.61
C GLU A 177 -18.92 11.12 -5.58
N ALA A 178 -19.75 11.65 -6.47
CA ALA A 178 -19.40 12.82 -7.27
C ALA A 178 -19.57 14.09 -6.43
N TRP A 179 -18.46 14.71 -6.02
CA TRP A 179 -18.43 15.92 -5.22
C TRP A 179 -17.86 17.12 -5.97
N LEU A 180 -16.84 16.91 -6.81
CA LEU A 180 -16.22 17.92 -7.65
C LEU A 180 -16.56 17.75 -9.14
N PRO A 181 -16.45 18.81 -9.96
CA PRO A 181 -16.56 18.68 -11.41
C PRO A 181 -15.57 17.66 -11.96
N GLY A 182 -16.07 16.75 -12.79
CA GLY A 182 -15.28 15.65 -13.36
C GLY A 182 -15.29 14.36 -12.54
N GLU A 183 -15.76 14.38 -11.29
CA GLU A 183 -15.98 13.15 -10.51
C GLU A 183 -17.30 12.48 -10.94
N ALA A 184 -17.30 11.15 -10.94
CA ALA A 184 -18.48 10.33 -11.21
C ALA A 184 -18.79 9.43 -10.02
N LYS A 185 -20.08 9.28 -9.71
CA LYS A 185 -20.55 8.36 -8.68
C LYS A 185 -20.46 6.92 -9.19
N GLY A 186 -20.06 5.99 -8.33
CA GLY A 186 -20.13 4.55 -8.64
C GLY A 186 -19.13 3.71 -7.83
N PRO A 187 -18.96 2.43 -8.20
CA PRO A 187 -18.02 1.54 -7.54
C PRO A 187 -16.59 2.10 -7.54
N ALA A 188 -15.99 2.18 -6.36
CA ALA A 188 -14.66 2.70 -6.15
C ALA A 188 -13.85 1.83 -5.18
N LEU A 189 -12.55 2.08 -5.16
CA LEU A 189 -11.61 1.50 -4.20
C LEU A 189 -10.97 2.61 -3.39
N ARG A 190 -10.90 2.43 -2.07
CA ARG A 190 -10.13 3.27 -1.16
C ARG A 190 -8.86 2.55 -0.74
N PHE A 191 -7.72 3.13 -1.08
CA PHE A 191 -6.40 2.65 -0.68
C PHE A 191 -5.92 3.45 0.52
N THR A 192 -5.60 2.77 1.62
CA THR A 192 -4.95 3.37 2.78
C THR A 192 -3.46 3.07 2.70
N ILE A 193 -2.67 4.09 2.41
CA ILE A 193 -1.23 4.01 2.17
C ILE A 193 -0.50 4.52 3.40
N GLU A 194 0.47 3.76 3.88
CA GLU A 194 1.38 4.14 4.95
C GLU A 194 2.77 4.43 4.38
N LEU A 195 3.30 5.59 4.75
CA LEU A 195 4.63 6.06 4.41
C LEU A 195 5.44 6.18 5.71
N THR A 196 6.50 5.38 5.84
CA THR A 196 7.33 5.36 7.05
C THR A 196 8.72 5.89 6.74
N ASN A 197 9.10 6.95 7.44
CA ASN A 197 10.40 7.57 7.31
C ASN A 197 11.30 7.10 8.47
N VAL A 198 12.23 6.19 8.21
CA VAL A 198 13.26 5.77 9.18
C VAL A 198 14.59 6.49 8.96
N THR A 199 14.64 7.48 8.08
CA THR A 199 15.82 8.33 7.89
C THR A 199 15.99 9.32 9.06
N ALA A 200 17.09 10.08 9.04
CA ALA A 200 17.37 11.12 10.02
C ALA A 200 16.79 12.50 9.65
N GLU A 201 16.26 12.66 8.43
CA GLU A 201 15.74 13.93 7.91
C GLU A 201 14.22 13.87 7.69
N PRO A 202 13.49 14.99 7.81
CA PRO A 202 12.07 15.01 7.48
C PRO A 202 11.85 14.73 5.99
N LEU A 203 10.83 13.92 5.69
CA LEU A 203 10.40 13.63 4.33
C LEU A 203 9.28 14.58 3.95
N ASP A 204 9.44 15.35 2.86
CA ASP A 204 8.36 16.18 2.31
C ASP A 204 7.34 15.28 1.62
N ALA A 205 6.13 15.19 2.18
CA ALA A 205 5.07 14.35 1.64
C ALA A 205 4.13 15.11 0.69
N ARG A 206 4.35 16.42 0.48
CA ARG A 206 3.57 17.22 -0.49
C ARG A 206 3.89 16.88 -1.94
N THR A 207 5.05 16.27 -2.18
CA THR A 207 5.47 15.83 -3.51
C THR A 207 4.89 14.46 -3.87
N VAL A 208 4.24 13.78 -2.92
CA VAL A 208 3.72 12.43 -3.13
C VAL A 208 2.48 12.49 -4.04
N VAL A 209 2.56 11.81 -5.18
CA VAL A 209 1.47 11.64 -6.13
C VAL A 209 1.09 10.16 -6.17
N VAL A 210 -0.22 9.90 -6.13
CA VAL A 210 -0.77 8.55 -6.19
C VAL A 210 -1.68 8.45 -7.39
N ASN A 211 -1.43 7.48 -8.26
CA ASN A 211 -2.28 7.16 -9.41
C ASN A 211 -2.73 5.72 -9.32
N ALA A 212 -3.90 5.41 -9.88
CA ALA A 212 -4.38 4.05 -10.00
C ALA A 212 -4.79 3.75 -11.44
N TYR A 213 -4.65 2.49 -11.83
CA TYR A 213 -4.98 1.97 -13.15
C TYR A 213 -5.67 0.62 -12.96
N SER A 214 -6.53 0.26 -13.92
CA SER A 214 -7.32 -0.98 -13.82
C SER A 214 -7.42 -1.70 -15.16
N GLY A 215 -7.49 -3.03 -15.10
CA GLY A 215 -7.46 -3.92 -16.25
C GLY A 215 -6.07 -4.08 -16.87
N ASP A 216 -5.94 -5.06 -17.76
CA ASP A 216 -4.68 -5.38 -18.46
C ASP A 216 -4.25 -4.27 -19.43
N ASP A 217 -5.19 -3.41 -19.83
CA ASP A 217 -4.98 -2.21 -20.65
C ASP A 217 -4.47 -1.00 -19.85
N LEU A 218 -4.31 -1.14 -18.53
CA LEU A 218 -3.87 -0.07 -17.62
C LEU A 218 -4.69 1.21 -17.80
N LEU A 219 -6.01 1.10 -17.85
CA LEU A 219 -6.87 2.26 -17.98
C LEU A 219 -6.77 3.14 -16.71
N PRO A 220 -6.43 4.43 -16.82
CA PRO A 220 -6.33 5.31 -15.66
C PRO A 220 -7.65 5.41 -14.90
N ALA A 221 -7.60 5.20 -13.59
CA ALA A 221 -8.75 5.32 -12.70
C ALA A 221 -8.91 6.76 -12.23
N ALA A 222 -10.13 7.30 -12.36
CA ALA A 222 -10.43 8.66 -11.95
C ALA A 222 -10.36 8.81 -10.42
N PRO A 223 -9.62 9.80 -9.86
CA PRO A 223 -9.59 10.04 -8.43
C PRO A 223 -10.92 10.64 -7.95
N LEU A 224 -11.27 10.34 -6.70
CA LEU A 224 -12.46 10.84 -6.03
C LEU A 224 -12.11 11.43 -4.67
N THR A 225 -12.78 12.52 -4.31
CA THR A 225 -12.61 13.18 -2.99
C THR A 225 -13.41 12.47 -1.90
N ARG A 226 -14.41 11.67 -2.26
CA ARG A 226 -15.32 10.99 -1.33
C ARG A 226 -15.60 9.54 -1.73
N PRO A 227 -15.83 8.65 -0.74
CA PRO A 227 -15.82 8.91 0.71
C PRO A 227 -14.43 8.77 1.34
N GLY A 228 -14.05 9.77 2.15
CA GLY A 228 -12.90 9.63 3.07
C GLY A 228 -11.52 9.71 2.42
N ALA A 229 -11.38 10.34 1.25
CA ALA A 229 -10.06 10.68 0.74
C ALA A 229 -9.36 11.67 1.70
N ARG A 230 -8.08 11.42 1.97
CA ARG A 230 -7.25 12.20 2.87
C ARG A 230 -5.80 12.15 2.40
N ALA A 231 -5.26 13.29 2.00
CA ALA A 231 -3.85 13.40 1.66
C ALA A 231 -2.95 13.16 2.89
N PHE A 232 -1.69 12.84 2.64
CA PHE A 232 -0.64 12.83 3.65
C PHE A 232 -0.51 14.20 4.35
N PRO A 233 0.05 14.26 5.57
CA PRO A 233 0.52 15.52 6.15
C PRO A 233 1.57 16.16 5.24
N ARG A 234 1.93 17.42 5.50
CA ARG A 234 2.95 18.11 4.70
C ARG A 234 4.32 17.42 4.78
N GLU A 235 4.67 16.91 5.95
CA GLU A 235 5.96 16.28 6.21
C GLU A 235 5.76 15.04 7.09
N VAL A 236 6.66 14.06 6.92
CA VAL A 236 6.80 12.89 7.79
C VAL A 236 8.13 13.00 8.52
N ALA A 237 8.07 13.20 9.83
CA ALA A 237 9.26 13.38 10.65
C ALA A 237 10.14 12.12 10.68
N PRO A 238 11.42 12.24 11.08
CA PRO A 238 12.30 11.11 11.29
C PRO A 238 11.72 10.07 12.27
N GLY A 239 11.82 8.79 11.91
CA GLY A 239 11.41 7.65 12.73
C GLY A 239 9.90 7.44 12.87
N VAL A 240 9.05 8.16 12.13
CA VAL A 240 7.58 8.03 12.22
C VAL A 240 6.94 7.64 10.90
N GLY A 241 5.74 7.06 10.99
CA GLY A 241 4.86 6.77 9.87
C GLY A 241 3.77 7.84 9.72
N ALA A 242 3.31 8.03 8.48
CA ALA A 242 2.13 8.81 8.15
C ALA A 242 1.21 8.02 7.24
N VAL A 243 -0.10 8.29 7.34
CA VAL A 243 -1.14 7.61 6.56
C VAL A 243 -1.82 8.60 5.62
N GLY A 244 -2.11 8.15 4.40
CA GLY A 244 -2.96 8.80 3.41
C GLY A 244 -4.04 7.82 2.92
N ALA A 245 -5.22 8.33 2.58
CA ALA A 245 -6.31 7.56 2.00
C ALA A 245 -6.68 8.13 0.63
N TYR A 246 -6.65 7.30 -0.40
CA TYR A 246 -6.89 7.72 -1.78
C TYR A 246 -8.02 6.89 -2.38
N VAL A 247 -9.00 7.54 -2.97
CA VAL A 247 -10.18 6.88 -3.55
C VAL A 247 -10.13 7.01 -5.07
N PHE A 248 -10.29 5.89 -5.77
CA PHE A 248 -10.32 5.86 -7.22
C PHE A 248 -11.54 5.08 -7.72
N SER A 249 -12.16 5.59 -8.78
CA SER A 249 -13.25 4.93 -9.49
C SER A 249 -12.71 3.69 -10.21
N VAL A 250 -13.02 2.51 -9.69
CA VAL A 250 -12.60 1.22 -10.25
C VAL A 250 -13.81 0.29 -10.28
N PRO A 251 -14.39 0.05 -11.47
CA PRO A 251 -15.50 -0.89 -11.66
C PRO A 251 -15.15 -2.28 -11.13
N ALA A 252 -16.12 -2.99 -10.57
CA ALA A 252 -15.90 -4.27 -9.91
C ALA A 252 -15.29 -5.33 -10.85
N GLU A 253 -15.74 -5.34 -12.10
CA GLU A 253 -15.27 -6.21 -13.18
C GLU A 253 -13.80 -6.01 -13.56
N ARG A 254 -13.20 -4.88 -13.19
CA ARG A 254 -11.79 -4.54 -13.49
C ARG A 254 -10.86 -4.73 -12.30
N ARG A 255 -11.35 -5.20 -11.15
CA ARG A 255 -10.55 -5.32 -9.92
C ARG A 255 -9.62 -6.53 -9.88
N ALA A 256 -9.71 -7.43 -10.87
CA ALA A 256 -8.82 -8.58 -11.00
C ALA A 256 -7.37 -8.18 -11.35
N ALA A 257 -7.18 -7.00 -11.95
CA ALA A 257 -5.89 -6.43 -12.29
C ALA A 257 -5.92 -4.93 -11.96
N VAL A 258 -5.39 -4.56 -10.80
CA VAL A 258 -5.27 -3.15 -10.38
C VAL A 258 -3.80 -2.84 -10.15
N ARG A 259 -3.37 -1.69 -10.68
CA ARG A 259 -2.05 -1.13 -10.43
C ARG A 259 -2.19 0.19 -9.70
N LEU A 260 -1.41 0.36 -8.64
CA LEU A 260 -1.28 1.59 -7.88
C LEU A 260 0.16 2.10 -8.01
N GLU A 261 0.30 3.34 -8.44
CA GLU A 261 1.58 4.02 -8.52
C GLU A 261 1.70 5.00 -7.36
N VAL A 262 2.83 4.97 -6.66
CA VAL A 262 3.18 5.95 -5.63
C VAL A 262 4.51 6.60 -6.04
N ASP A 263 4.41 7.83 -6.51
CA ASP A 263 5.56 8.67 -6.85
C ASP A 263 5.88 9.57 -5.65
N LEU A 264 7.04 9.38 -5.02
CA LEU A 264 7.49 10.21 -3.90
C LEU A 264 8.07 11.56 -4.35
N GLY A 265 8.26 11.76 -5.67
CA GLY A 265 8.85 12.94 -6.28
C GLY A 265 10.29 12.71 -6.74
N VAL A 266 11.04 13.81 -6.84
CA VAL A 266 12.40 13.79 -7.40
C VAL A 266 13.36 13.04 -6.47
N GLY A 267 14.20 12.19 -7.06
CA GLY A 267 15.25 11.45 -6.33
C GLY A 267 14.82 10.08 -5.80
N ALA A 268 13.54 9.70 -5.97
CA ALA A 268 13.05 8.36 -5.66
C ALA A 268 12.47 7.69 -6.92
N PRO A 269 12.64 6.36 -7.07
CA PRO A 269 11.90 5.60 -8.07
C PRO A 269 10.41 5.54 -7.71
N VAL A 270 9.56 5.48 -8.74
CA VAL A 270 8.12 5.26 -8.57
C VAL A 270 7.88 3.85 -8.05
N VAL A 271 7.05 3.72 -7.02
CA VAL A 271 6.66 2.42 -6.47
C VAL A 271 5.42 1.93 -7.22
N LEU A 272 5.45 0.68 -7.67
CA LEU A 272 4.34 0.02 -8.35
C LEU A 272 3.80 -1.11 -7.47
N PHE A 273 2.55 -1.00 -7.02
CA PHE A 273 1.80 -2.13 -6.46
C PHE A 273 0.86 -2.67 -7.52
N GLU A 274 0.78 -3.99 -7.66
CA GLU A 274 -0.08 -4.63 -8.64
C GLU A 274 -0.68 -5.92 -8.12
N GLY A 275 -1.93 -6.18 -8.49
CA GLY A 275 -2.61 -7.42 -8.19
C GLY A 275 -4.14 -7.30 -8.18
N PRO A 276 -4.84 -8.43 -7.91
CA PRO A 276 -6.27 -8.42 -7.67
C PRO A 276 -6.60 -7.76 -6.33
N VAL A 277 -7.76 -7.12 -6.25
CA VAL A 277 -8.27 -6.46 -5.04
C VAL A 277 -9.79 -6.64 -4.93
N GLY A 278 -10.31 -6.69 -3.71
CA GLY A 278 -11.76 -6.82 -3.45
C GLY A 278 -12.23 -8.22 -3.12
#